data_AF-A0A1D7Y1A3-F1
#
_entry.id   AF-A0A1D7Y1A3-F1
#
_cell.length_a   1.000
_cell.length_b   1.000
_cell.length_c   1.000
_cell.angle_alpha   90.00
_cell.angle_beta   90.00
_cell.angle_gamma   90.00
#
_symmetry.space_group_name_H-M   'P 1'
#
loop_
_entity.id
_entity.type
_entity.pdbx_description
1 polymer ?
#
loop_
_entity_poly.entity_id
_entity_poly.type
_entity_poly.pdbx_seq_one_letter_code
_entity_poly.pdbx_strand_id
1 'polypeptide(L)'
;MDFTPRKLNLFLLFKLPSAYLTGVRAKSIDAQTCVIVVKHRWINQNPFKSMFWAVQGMAAELATGALIMMKVEASHKNISMLVIKNNARFTKKAKGVITFTCDQGNLVDKALQKAIETGEGQTVILTANGIDLAGDEVASFDFEWSLKLKQK
;
A
#
# COMPACT_ATOMS: atom_id res chain seq x y z
N MET A 1 10.01 -14.20 5.69
CA MET A 1 10.57 -12.97 6.29
C MET A 1 9.54 -12.42 7.26
N ASP A 2 9.89 -12.11 8.51
CA ASP A 2 8.92 -11.39 9.37
C ASP A 2 8.69 -9.99 8.80
N PHE A 3 7.45 -9.64 8.50
CA PHE A 3 7.09 -8.30 8.05
C PHE A 3 7.10 -7.38 9.26
N THR A 4 8.06 -6.46 9.29
CA THR A 4 8.16 -5.41 10.31
C THR A 4 8.32 -4.06 9.63
N PRO A 5 7.91 -2.96 10.26
CA PRO A 5 8.10 -1.62 9.70
C PRO A 5 9.55 -1.34 9.32
N ARG A 6 10.52 -1.77 10.13
CA ARG A 6 11.96 -1.60 9.86
C ARG A 6 12.39 -2.34 8.59
N LYS A 7 12.00 -3.62 8.45
CA LYS A 7 12.34 -4.42 7.27
C LYS A 7 11.68 -3.89 6.00
N LEU A 8 10.42 -3.43 6.08
CA LEU A 8 9.73 -2.76 4.97
C LEU A 8 10.44 -1.46 4.56
N ASN A 9 10.82 -0.63 5.52
CA ASN A 9 11.55 0.61 5.23
C ASN A 9 12.93 0.34 4.61
N LEU A 10 13.61 -0.74 5.02
CA LEU A 10 14.85 -1.19 4.40
C LEU A 10 14.63 -1.72 2.98
N PHE A 11 13.54 -2.47 2.76
CA PHE A 11 13.13 -2.90 1.44
C PHE A 11 12.89 -1.70 0.52
N LEU A 12 12.19 -0.66 0.98
CA LEU A 12 12.01 0.57 0.18
C LEU A 12 13.35 1.20 -0.19
N LEU A 13 14.30 1.30 0.75
CA LEU A 13 15.61 1.87 0.46
C LEU A 13 16.33 1.15 -0.69
N PHE A 14 16.26 -0.18 -0.74
CA PHE A 14 17.02 -0.98 -1.73
C PHE A 14 16.23 -1.37 -2.98
N LYS A 15 14.91 -1.50 -2.90
CA LYS A 15 14.05 -2.05 -3.96
C LYS A 15 13.08 -1.02 -4.52
N LEU A 16 12.77 0.04 -3.78
CA LEU A 16 11.89 1.12 -4.23
C LEU A 16 12.39 2.50 -3.78
N PRO A 17 13.61 2.91 -4.19
CA PRO A 17 14.28 4.09 -3.64
C PRO A 17 13.52 5.40 -3.90
N SER A 18 12.71 5.48 -4.97
CA SER A 18 11.84 6.65 -5.23
C SER A 18 10.84 6.90 -4.09
N ALA A 19 10.19 5.86 -3.58
CA ALA A 19 9.30 5.95 -2.42
C ALA A 19 10.08 6.29 -1.14
N TYR A 20 11.25 5.68 -0.94
CA TYR A 20 12.09 5.97 0.22
C TYR A 20 12.55 7.43 0.27
N LEU A 21 13.05 7.97 -0.84
CA LEU A 21 13.58 9.33 -0.96
C LEU A 21 12.47 10.39 -0.78
N THR A 22 11.27 10.12 -1.29
CA THR A 22 10.11 11.00 -1.13
C THR A 22 9.45 10.91 0.25
N GLY A 23 9.97 10.06 1.14
CA GLY A 23 9.61 10.04 2.57
C GLY A 23 8.48 9.07 2.94
N VAL A 24 8.16 8.10 2.10
CA VAL A 24 7.20 7.03 2.40
C VAL A 24 7.78 6.10 3.46
N ARG A 25 7.10 5.92 4.59
CA ARG A 25 7.57 5.07 5.70
C ARG A 25 6.46 4.17 6.23
N ALA A 26 6.72 2.88 6.37
CA ALA A 26 5.86 1.98 7.13
C ALA A 26 5.92 2.33 8.62
N LYS A 27 4.75 2.46 9.24
CA LYS A 27 4.56 2.73 10.68
C LYS A 27 4.19 1.47 11.45
N SER A 28 3.22 0.71 10.95
CA SER A 28 2.80 -0.59 11.50
C SER A 28 2.30 -1.50 10.39
N ILE A 29 2.41 -2.80 10.62
CA ILE A 29 1.84 -3.84 9.78
C ILE A 29 1.51 -5.05 10.65
N ASP A 30 0.32 -5.61 10.44
CA ASP A 30 -0.15 -6.86 11.01
C ASP A 30 -1.07 -7.59 10.01
N ALA A 31 -1.61 -8.73 10.44
CA ALA A 31 -2.48 -9.60 9.63
C ALA A 31 -3.67 -8.89 8.99
N GLN A 32 -4.18 -7.81 9.56
CA GLN A 32 -5.39 -7.12 9.09
C GLN A 32 -5.10 -5.72 8.56
N THR A 33 -4.09 -5.04 9.11
CA THR A 33 -3.88 -3.62 8.85
C THR A 33 -2.43 -3.29 8.50
N CYS A 34 -2.25 -2.39 7.54
CA CYS A 34 -0.97 -1.80 7.20
C CYS A 34 -1.10 -0.27 7.18
N VAL A 35 -0.18 0.40 7.89
CA VAL A 35 -0.18 1.86 8.06
C VAL A 35 1.12 2.44 7.52
N ILE A 36 1.00 3.32 6.54
CA ILE A 36 2.10 4.05 5.92
C ILE A 36 1.95 5.53 6.23
N VAL A 37 3.06 6.21 6.50
CA VAL A 37 3.08 7.64 6.82
C VAL A 37 4.02 8.36 5.86
N VAL A 38 3.60 9.56 5.43
CA VAL A 38 4.43 10.48 4.66
C VAL A 38 4.36 11.87 5.29
N LYS A 39 5.52 12.50 5.50
CA LYS A 39 5.61 13.91 5.90
C LYS A 39 5.84 14.78 4.67
N HIS A 40 4.98 15.78 4.46
CA HIS A 40 5.14 16.82 3.44
C HIS A 40 6.45 17.58 3.65
N ARG A 41 7.28 17.63 2.61
CA ARG A 41 8.62 18.23 2.54
C ARG A 41 8.85 18.77 1.13
N TRP A 42 9.90 19.58 0.95
CA TRP A 42 10.26 20.15 -0.35
C TRP A 42 10.38 19.09 -1.47
N ILE A 43 10.92 17.91 -1.15
CA ILE A 43 11.18 16.83 -2.12
C ILE A 43 9.91 16.13 -2.62
N ASN A 44 8.81 16.22 -1.88
CA ASN A 44 7.54 15.58 -2.22
C ASN A 44 6.40 16.60 -2.42
N GLN A 45 6.75 17.88 -2.56
CA GLN A 45 5.81 18.97 -2.78
C GLN A 45 5.42 19.08 -4.27
N ASN A 46 4.20 19.57 -4.53
CA ASN A 46 3.74 20.03 -5.84
C ASN A 46 3.74 21.58 -5.95
N PRO A 47 3.48 22.17 -7.13
CA PRO A 47 3.43 23.64 -7.31
C PRO A 47 2.38 24.36 -6.44
N PHE A 48 1.43 23.63 -5.85
CA PHE A 48 0.34 24.17 -5.03
C PHE A 48 0.61 24.11 -3.51
N LYS A 49 1.88 23.88 -3.12
CA LYS A 49 2.34 23.81 -1.72
C LYS A 49 1.64 22.71 -0.91
N SER A 50 1.41 21.56 -1.53
CA SER A 50 0.93 20.33 -0.89
C SER A 50 1.71 19.12 -1.40
N MET A 51 1.54 17.98 -0.73
CA MET A 51 2.15 16.73 -1.16
C MET A 51 1.70 16.35 -2.58
N PHE A 52 2.64 16.00 -3.44
CA PHE A 52 2.38 15.56 -4.80
C PHE A 52 1.57 14.27 -4.80
N TRP A 53 0.55 14.20 -5.67
CA TRP A 53 -0.41 13.11 -5.68
C TRP A 53 0.27 11.75 -5.92
N ALA A 54 1.35 11.70 -6.69
CA ALA A 54 2.07 10.45 -6.93
C ALA A 54 2.74 9.92 -5.66
N VAL A 55 3.21 10.79 -4.76
CA VAL A 55 3.79 10.36 -3.47
C VAL A 55 2.70 9.85 -2.52
N GLN A 56 1.51 10.47 -2.55
CA GLN A 56 0.33 9.94 -1.88
C GLN A 56 -0.04 8.55 -2.43
N GLY A 57 -0.02 8.40 -3.75
CA GLY A 57 -0.25 7.12 -4.43
C GLY A 57 0.76 6.05 -4.05
N MET A 58 2.07 6.36 -3.99
CA MET A 58 3.10 5.42 -3.53
C MET A 58 2.84 4.93 -2.10
N ALA A 59 2.41 5.83 -1.21
CA ALA A 59 2.11 5.47 0.17
C ALA A 59 0.86 4.61 0.30
N ALA A 60 -0.19 4.96 -0.44
CA ALA A 60 -1.44 4.22 -0.48
C ALA A 60 -1.25 2.82 -1.12
N GLU A 61 -0.50 2.73 -2.22
CA GLU A 61 -0.16 1.48 -2.88
C GLU A 61 0.65 0.58 -1.95
N LEU A 62 1.65 1.12 -1.25
CA LEU A 62 2.44 0.36 -0.30
C LEU A 62 1.58 -0.16 0.87
N ALA A 63 0.60 0.62 1.35
CA ALA A 63 -0.30 0.17 2.42
C ALA A 63 -1.08 -1.09 2.00
N THR A 64 -1.62 -1.11 0.78
CA THR A 64 -2.37 -2.26 0.26
C THR A 64 -1.43 -3.41 -0.15
N GLY A 65 -0.35 -3.12 -0.86
CA GLY A 65 0.58 -4.10 -1.40
C GLY A 65 1.39 -4.82 -0.32
N ALA A 66 1.86 -4.12 0.72
CA ALA A 66 2.61 -4.75 1.80
C ALA A 66 1.76 -5.78 2.57
N LEU A 67 0.45 -5.54 2.68
CA LEU A 67 -0.50 -6.47 3.29
C LEU A 67 -0.60 -7.77 2.47
N ILE A 68 -0.68 -7.66 1.14
CA ILE A 68 -0.66 -8.81 0.22
C ILE A 68 0.68 -9.53 0.32
N MET A 69 1.80 -8.81 0.24
CA MET A 69 3.14 -9.42 0.32
C MET A 69 3.32 -10.24 1.59
N MET A 70 2.87 -9.72 2.73
CA MET A 70 2.95 -10.43 4.01
C MET A 70 2.13 -11.72 4.02
N LYS A 71 0.89 -11.69 3.51
CA LYS A 71 0.03 -12.87 3.47
C LYS A 71 0.50 -13.91 2.44
N VAL A 72 1.03 -13.46 1.30
CA VAL A 72 1.67 -14.35 0.32
C VAL A 72 2.87 -15.06 0.95
N GLU A 73 3.75 -14.32 1.63
CA GLU A 73 4.90 -14.91 2.34
C GLU A 73 4.44 -15.93 3.39
N ALA A 74 3.41 -15.61 4.18
CA ALA A 74 2.85 -16.51 5.20
C ALA A 74 2.18 -17.77 4.61
N SER A 75 1.71 -17.71 3.37
CA SER A 75 1.11 -18.87 2.69
C SER A 75 2.13 -19.90 2.20
N HIS A 76 3.42 -19.52 2.13
CA HIS A 76 4.50 -20.31 1.53
C HIS A 76 4.21 -20.74 0.06
N LYS A 77 3.33 -20.02 -0.64
CA LYS A 77 3.02 -20.24 -2.06
C LYS A 77 3.69 -19.18 -2.92
N ASN A 78 4.11 -19.58 -4.12
CA ASN A 78 4.66 -18.65 -5.11
C ASN A 78 3.51 -17.98 -5.86
N ILE A 79 3.06 -16.83 -5.36
CA ILE A 79 1.94 -16.07 -5.94
C ILE A 79 2.47 -14.79 -6.57
N SER A 80 2.15 -14.59 -7.84
CA SER A 80 2.35 -13.32 -8.53
C SER A 80 1.29 -12.33 -8.07
N MET A 81 1.69 -11.09 -7.77
CA MET A 81 0.78 -9.98 -7.50
C MET A 81 1.11 -8.80 -8.41
N LEU A 82 0.09 -8.14 -8.95
CA LEU A 82 0.26 -6.98 -9.86
C LEU A 82 -0.90 -6.00 -9.69
N VAL A 83 -0.60 -4.70 -9.59
CA VAL A 83 -1.62 -3.65 -9.71
C VAL A 83 -2.07 -3.57 -11.17
N ILE A 84 -3.38 -3.69 -11.42
CA ILE A 84 -3.96 -3.63 -12.77
C ILE A 84 -4.85 -2.41 -12.98
N LYS A 85 -5.32 -1.78 -11.90
CA LYS A 85 -6.12 -0.56 -11.95
C LYS A 85 -5.95 0.27 -10.68
N ASN A 86 -6.02 1.58 -10.83
CA ASN A 86 -6.02 2.54 -9.73
C ASN A 86 -7.15 3.55 -9.95
N ASN A 87 -7.94 3.83 -8.92
CA ASN A 87 -8.85 4.97 -8.86
C ASN A 87 -8.50 5.81 -7.62
N ALA A 88 -8.39 7.13 -7.77
CA ALA A 88 -8.04 8.02 -6.68
C ALA A 88 -9.00 9.21 -6.59
N ARG A 89 -9.40 9.57 -5.36
CA ARG A 89 -10.17 10.76 -5.03
C ARG A 89 -9.35 11.67 -4.13
N PHE A 90 -9.32 12.96 -4.43
CA PHE A 90 -8.63 13.99 -3.63
C PHE A 90 -9.64 15.00 -3.11
N THR A 91 -9.81 15.06 -1.79
CA THR A 91 -10.83 15.86 -1.10
C THR A 91 -10.24 17.14 -0.50
N LYS A 92 -8.97 17.11 -0.12
CA LYS A 92 -8.27 18.23 0.53
C LYS A 92 -6.79 18.23 0.16
N LYS A 93 -6.14 19.41 0.23
CA LYS A 93 -4.69 19.52 0.05
C LYS A 93 -3.96 18.77 1.18
N ALA A 94 -3.25 17.70 0.81
CA ALA A 94 -2.37 16.96 1.70
C ALA A 94 -1.20 17.81 2.21
N LYS A 95 -1.28 18.29 3.45
CA LYS A 95 -0.24 19.08 4.13
C LYS A 95 0.14 18.44 5.45
N GLY A 96 1.39 18.67 5.88
CA GLY A 96 1.87 18.12 7.15
C GLY A 96 2.15 16.62 7.05
N VAL A 97 1.71 15.86 8.04
CA VAL A 97 1.87 14.39 8.07
C VAL A 97 0.56 13.76 7.63
N ILE A 98 0.63 12.87 6.64
CA ILE A 98 -0.51 12.11 6.15
C ILE A 98 -0.29 10.63 6.46
N THR A 99 -1.32 9.99 7.01
CA THR A 99 -1.34 8.56 7.34
C THR A 99 -2.25 7.84 6.36
N PHE A 100 -1.68 6.94 5.56
CA PHE A 100 -2.41 6.04 4.66
C PHE A 100 -2.60 4.69 5.35
N THR A 101 -3.84 4.23 5.42
CA THR A 101 -4.19 2.97 6.09
C THR A 101 -5.00 2.08 5.17
N CYS A 102 -4.62 0.81 5.07
CA CYS A 102 -5.46 -0.27 4.55
C CYS A 102 -5.69 -1.28 5.67
N ASP A 103 -6.96 -1.57 5.97
CA ASP A 103 -7.41 -2.46 7.04
C ASP A 103 -8.21 -3.67 6.51
N GLN A 104 -8.05 -3.97 5.21
CA GLN A 104 -8.83 -4.97 4.49
C GLN A 104 -8.11 -6.32 4.36
N GLY A 105 -7.37 -6.74 5.39
CA GLY A 105 -6.62 -7.99 5.36
C GLY A 105 -7.48 -9.23 5.14
N ASN A 106 -8.72 -9.21 5.60
CA ASN A 106 -9.72 -10.24 5.36
C ASN A 106 -10.09 -10.41 3.86
N LEU A 107 -10.08 -9.34 3.06
CA LEU A 107 -10.34 -9.43 1.62
C LEU A 107 -9.17 -10.10 0.90
N VAL A 108 -7.95 -9.81 1.36
CA VAL A 108 -6.75 -10.46 0.85
C VAL A 108 -6.75 -11.95 1.17
N ASP A 109 -7.14 -12.34 2.40
CA ASP A 109 -7.24 -13.76 2.78
C ASP A 109 -8.18 -14.51 1.84
N LYS A 110 -9.38 -13.97 1.61
CA LYS A 110 -10.37 -14.57 0.70
C LYS A 110 -9.85 -14.70 -0.72
N ALA A 111 -9.21 -13.66 -1.25
CA ALA A 111 -8.70 -13.66 -2.62
C ALA A 111 -7.53 -14.64 -2.79
N LEU A 112 -6.62 -14.71 -1.82
CA LEU A 112 -5.50 -15.67 -1.82
C LEU A 112 -5.99 -17.11 -1.68
N GLN A 113 -6.90 -17.37 -0.74
CA GLN A 113 -7.49 -18.70 -0.55
C GLN A 113 -8.11 -19.20 -1.85
N LYS A 114 -8.95 -18.37 -2.49
CA LYS A 114 -9.57 -18.72 -3.76
C LYS A 114 -8.54 -18.95 -4.87
N ALA A 115 -7.51 -18.11 -4.98
CA ALA A 115 -6.44 -18.30 -5.97
C ALA A 115 -5.66 -19.61 -5.76
N ILE A 116 -5.50 -20.04 -4.51
CA ILE A 116 -4.81 -21.29 -4.15
C ILE A 116 -5.72 -22.50 -4.42
N GLU A 117 -7.00 -22.43 -4.07
CA GLU A 117 -7.97 -23.51 -4.24
C GLU A 117 -8.28 -23.79 -5.71
N THR A 118 -8.46 -22.74 -6.52
CA THR A 118 -8.85 -22.90 -7.93
C THR A 118 -7.65 -22.97 -8.87
N GLY A 119 -6.50 -22.43 -8.48
CA GLY A 119 -5.34 -22.23 -9.38
C GLY A 119 -5.55 -21.13 -10.43
N GLU A 120 -6.70 -20.46 -10.44
CA GLU A 120 -7.04 -19.38 -11.37
C GLU A 120 -6.65 -18.01 -10.80
N GLY A 121 -6.36 -17.06 -11.68
CA GLY A 121 -6.09 -15.68 -11.28
C GLY A 121 -7.32 -15.04 -10.62
N GLN A 122 -7.12 -14.40 -9.47
CA GLN A 122 -8.15 -13.65 -8.75
C GLN A 122 -7.83 -12.16 -8.76
N THR A 123 -8.87 -11.34 -8.69
CA THR A 123 -8.71 -9.90 -8.45
C THR A 123 -9.30 -9.52 -7.10
N VAL A 124 -8.70 -8.50 -6.47
CA VAL A 124 -9.19 -7.90 -5.23
C VAL A 124 -8.95 -6.40 -5.29
N ILE A 125 -9.95 -5.62 -4.90
CA ILE A 125 -9.82 -4.17 -4.75
C ILE A 125 -9.52 -3.88 -3.28
N LEU A 126 -8.45 -3.13 -3.04
CA LEU A 126 -8.06 -2.66 -1.73
C LEU A 126 -7.98 -1.14 -1.71
N THR A 127 -8.51 -0.55 -0.66
CA THR A 127 -8.61 0.89 -0.44
C THR A 127 -7.57 1.31 0.60
N ALA A 128 -6.90 2.44 0.34
CA ALA A 128 -6.09 3.13 1.34
C ALA A 128 -6.51 4.59 1.45
N ASN A 129 -6.99 4.97 2.64
CA ASN A 129 -7.43 6.33 2.94
C ASN A 129 -6.29 7.11 3.61
N GLY A 130 -6.01 8.30 3.07
CA GLY A 130 -5.04 9.25 3.59
C GLY A 130 -5.70 10.24 4.54
N ILE A 131 -5.32 10.20 5.82
CA ILE A 131 -5.85 11.07 6.88
C ILE A 131 -4.75 12.02 7.35
N ASP A 132 -5.07 13.31 7.50
CA ASP A 132 -4.16 14.30 8.08
C ASP A 132 -4.20 14.30 9.62
N LEU A 133 -3.39 15.14 10.26
CA LEU A 133 -3.33 15.22 11.73
C LEU A 133 -4.62 15.80 12.38
N ALA A 134 -5.48 16.46 11.61
CA ALA A 134 -6.77 16.94 12.09
C ALA A 134 -7.86 15.86 12.02
N GLY A 135 -7.56 14.70 11.43
CA GLY A 135 -8.53 13.62 11.21
C GLY A 135 -9.29 13.74 9.89
N ASP A 136 -8.95 14.69 9.03
CA ASP A 136 -9.62 14.88 7.75
C ASP A 136 -9.06 13.91 6.69
N GLU A 137 -9.95 13.25 5.95
CA GLU A 137 -9.57 12.52 4.73
C GLU A 137 -9.11 13.53 3.67
N VAL A 138 -7.87 13.39 3.22
CA VAL A 138 -7.28 14.22 2.15
C VAL A 138 -7.29 13.51 0.80
N ALA A 139 -7.23 12.18 0.81
CA ALA A 139 -7.26 11.35 -0.39
C ALA A 139 -7.74 9.93 -0.07
N SER A 140 -8.34 9.27 -1.05
CA SER A 140 -8.68 7.85 -1.01
C SER A 140 -8.23 7.20 -2.31
N PHE A 141 -7.60 6.03 -2.21
CA PHE A 141 -7.08 5.28 -3.36
C PHE A 141 -7.60 3.85 -3.34
N ASP A 142 -8.19 3.41 -4.45
CA ASP A 142 -8.59 2.04 -4.69
C ASP A 142 -7.63 1.40 -5.69
N PHE A 143 -6.93 0.35 -5.26
CA PHE A 143 -6.04 -0.45 -6.09
C PHE A 143 -6.66 -1.80 -6.37
N GLU A 144 -6.83 -2.12 -7.65
CA GLU A 144 -7.20 -3.46 -8.09
C GLU A 144 -5.93 -4.28 -8.29
N TRP A 145 -5.81 -5.34 -7.50
CA TRP A 145 -4.69 -6.26 -7.51
C TRP A 145 -5.09 -7.57 -8.18
N SER A 146 -4.29 -8.02 -9.14
CA SER A 146 -4.34 -9.38 -9.68
C SER A 146 -3.42 -10.29 -8.88
N LEU A 147 -3.93 -11.43 -8.44
CA LEU A 147 -3.22 -12.47 -7.69
C LEU A 147 -3.28 -13.78 -8.48
N LYS A 148 -2.13 -14.37 -8.81
CA LYS A 148 -2.07 -15.61 -9.59
C LYS A 148 -1.01 -16.57 -9.05
N LEU A 149 -1.40 -17.80 -8.74
CA LEU A 149 -0.47 -18.86 -8.39
C LEU A 149 0.45 -19.14 -9.58
N LYS A 150 1.77 -19.08 -9.37
CA LYS A 150 2.74 -19.43 -10.41
C LYS A 150 2.84 -20.95 -10.50
N GLN A 151 2.68 -21.47 -11.71
CA GLN A 151 3.01 -22.86 -12.01
C GLN A 151 4.54 -23.01 -11.98
N LYS A 152 5.01 -24.16 -11.49
CA LYS A 152 6.44 -24.49 -11.50
C LYS A 152 6.93 -24.73 -12.92
#